data_AF-A0A135VET5-F1
#
_entry.id   AF-A0A135VET5-F1
#
_cell.length_a   1.000
_cell.length_b   1.000
_cell.length_c   1.000
_cell.angle_alpha   90.00
_cell.angle_beta   90.00
_cell.angle_gamma   90.00
#
_symmetry.space_group_name_H-M   'P 1'
#
loop_
_entity.id
_entity.type
_entity.pdbx_description
1 polymer ?
#
loop_
_entity_poly.entity_id
_entity_poly.type
_entity_poly.pdbx_seq_one_letter_code
_entity_poly.pdbx_strand_id
1 'polypeptide(L)'
;MWIFFPGIWDHLLFHSLIGVFTVCTLLAVVITRFIYPPVISLVFGVDHAKLAEACRVTPTMIVSCMLGALFHVLVDIPMHPFNPTLWPWVPPNEIIGSVVLFFGEGSILVGFTRANTLFSVIMGVLGVLILVVNINKNLWEEIWLGYSTPRDNQDLTGTNHSSNEI
;
A
#
# COMPACT_ATOMS: atom_id res chain seq x y z
N MET A 1 2.05 11.62 -7.07
CA MET A 1 0.94 11.26 -7.98
C MET A 1 0.84 12.31 -9.09
N TRP A 2 0.98 11.93 -10.36
CA TRP A 2 0.90 12.84 -11.52
C TRP A 2 -0.22 12.46 -12.50
N ILE A 3 -1.01 11.42 -12.17
CA ILE A 3 -1.91 10.74 -13.12
C ILE A 3 -3.37 11.23 -13.01
N PHE A 4 -3.84 11.64 -11.83
CA PHE A 4 -5.27 11.94 -11.64
C PHE A 4 -5.59 13.44 -11.60
N PHE A 5 -4.67 14.28 -11.11
CA PHE A 5 -4.90 15.72 -11.01
C PHE A 5 -3.57 16.48 -11.12
N PRO A 6 -3.36 17.28 -12.17
CA PRO A 6 -2.15 18.08 -12.34
C PRO A 6 -2.35 19.46 -11.68
N GLY A 7 -2.03 19.58 -10.39
CA GLY A 7 -2.16 20.86 -9.69
C GLY A 7 -1.44 20.94 -8.34
N ILE A 8 -1.13 22.18 -7.95
CA ILE A 8 -0.60 22.53 -6.62
C ILE A 8 -1.61 22.12 -5.52
N TRP A 9 -2.90 22.22 -5.82
CA TRP A 9 -4.01 21.93 -4.90
C TRP A 9 -4.10 20.46 -4.46
N ASP A 10 -3.77 19.53 -5.35
CA ASP A 10 -3.90 18.09 -5.06
C ASP A 10 -2.89 17.67 -4.02
N HIS A 11 -1.66 18.13 -4.19
CA HIS A 11 -0.59 17.83 -3.26
C HIS A 11 -0.85 18.50 -1.89
N LEU A 12 -1.41 19.72 -1.89
CA LEU A 12 -1.81 20.42 -0.66
C LEU A 12 -2.86 19.67 0.15
N LEU A 13 -3.93 19.22 -0.49
CA LEU A 13 -5.04 18.59 0.22
C LEU A 13 -4.69 17.16 0.63
N PHE A 14 -4.16 16.34 -0.28
CA PHE A 14 -3.89 14.92 0.00
C PHE A 14 -2.66 14.67 0.89
N HIS A 15 -1.69 15.60 0.94
CA HIS A 15 -0.51 15.49 1.83
C HIS A 15 -0.60 16.35 3.10
N SER A 16 -1.76 16.97 3.37
CA SER A 16 -2.03 17.60 4.67
C SER A 16 -2.52 16.56 5.68
N LEU A 17 -2.19 16.72 6.97
CA LEU A 17 -2.69 15.80 8.01
C LEU A 17 -4.22 15.72 8.03
N ILE A 18 -4.90 16.88 7.90
CA ILE A 18 -6.38 16.91 7.84
C ILE A 18 -6.88 16.09 6.65
N GLY A 19 -6.32 16.33 5.46
CA GLY A 19 -6.73 15.62 4.26
C GLY A 19 -6.41 14.14 4.30
N VAL A 20 -5.30 13.74 4.91
CA VAL A 20 -4.94 12.33 5.16
C VAL A 20 -6.01 11.62 5.98
N PHE A 21 -6.37 12.20 7.13
CA PHE A 21 -7.34 11.59 8.04
C PHE A 21 -8.77 11.60 7.49
N THR A 22 -9.11 12.53 6.61
CA THR A 22 -10.46 12.69 6.07
C THR A 22 -10.58 12.14 4.66
N VAL A 23 -10.09 12.91 3.68
CA VAL A 23 -10.27 12.65 2.26
C VAL A 23 -9.48 11.44 1.79
N CYS A 24 -8.20 11.30 2.17
CA CYS A 24 -7.38 10.15 1.77
C CYS A 24 -7.90 8.85 2.38
N THR A 25 -8.28 8.86 3.66
CA THR A 25 -8.82 7.67 4.31
C THR A 25 -10.15 7.27 3.70
N LEU A 26 -11.05 8.22 3.47
CA LEU A 26 -12.33 7.94 2.81
C LEU A 26 -12.14 7.39 1.39
N LEU A 27 -11.27 8.03 0.61
CA LEU A 27 -10.96 7.60 -0.74
C LEU A 27 -10.31 6.21 -0.76
N ALA A 28 -9.36 5.95 0.16
CA ALA A 28 -8.72 4.64 0.30
C ALA A 28 -9.74 3.55 0.64
N VAL A 29 -10.70 3.83 1.53
CA VAL A 29 -11.80 2.90 1.87
C VAL A 29 -12.67 2.62 0.64
N VAL A 30 -13.06 3.64 -0.12
CA VAL A 30 -13.87 3.49 -1.35
C VAL A 30 -13.13 2.67 -2.40
N ILE A 31 -11.86 2.99 -2.66
CA ILE A 31 -11.03 2.27 -3.62
C ILE A 31 -10.86 0.82 -3.19
N THR A 32 -10.53 0.58 -1.91
CA THR A 32 -10.31 -0.77 -1.37
C THR A 32 -11.59 -1.60 -1.42
N ARG A 33 -12.77 -1.00 -1.23
CA ARG A 33 -14.03 -1.76 -1.24
C ARG A 33 -14.54 -2.06 -2.64
N PHE A 34 -14.46 -1.09 -3.56
CA PHE A 34 -15.19 -1.12 -4.83
C PHE A 34 -14.30 -1.33 -6.05
N ILE A 35 -13.05 -0.86 -6.02
CA ILE A 35 -12.15 -0.91 -7.17
C ILE A 35 -11.17 -2.06 -7.04
N TYR A 36 -10.64 -2.28 -5.84
CA TYR A 36 -9.61 -3.27 -5.61
C TYR A 36 -10.07 -4.72 -5.90
N PRO A 37 -11.23 -5.23 -5.40
CA PRO A 37 -11.68 -6.58 -5.70
C PRO A 37 -11.87 -6.89 -7.19
N PRO A 38 -12.58 -6.06 -8.00
CA PRO A 38 -12.75 -6.36 -9.42
C PRO A 38 -11.44 -6.27 -10.20
N VAL A 39 -10.55 -5.31 -9.88
CA VAL A 39 -9.26 -5.15 -10.57
C VAL A 39 -8.33 -6.33 -10.28
N ILE A 40 -8.18 -6.71 -9.01
CA ILE A 40 -7.29 -7.83 -8.64
C ILE A 40 -7.83 -9.15 -9.16
N SER A 41 -9.15 -9.38 -9.10
CA SER A 41 -9.76 -10.57 -9.66
C SER A 41 -9.54 -10.66 -11.18
N LEU A 42 -9.64 -9.55 -11.90
CA LEU A 42 -9.41 -9.50 -13.34
C LEU A 42 -7.96 -9.74 -13.72
N VAL A 43 -7.00 -9.11 -13.03
CA VAL A 43 -5.57 -9.14 -13.39
C VAL A 43 -4.89 -10.42 -12.92
N PHE A 44 -5.23 -10.90 -11.72
CA PHE A 44 -4.54 -12.03 -11.08
C PHE A 44 -5.39 -13.31 -10.98
N GLY A 45 -6.65 -13.28 -11.43
CA GLY A 45 -7.52 -14.45 -11.43
C GLY A 45 -7.96 -14.92 -10.04
N VAL A 46 -7.81 -14.08 -9.01
CA VAL A 46 -8.23 -14.40 -7.64
C VAL A 46 -9.76 -14.33 -7.52
N ASP A 47 -10.35 -15.20 -6.69
CA ASP A 47 -11.80 -15.24 -6.46
C ASP A 47 -12.34 -13.89 -5.95
N HIS A 48 -13.21 -13.28 -6.75
CA HIS A 48 -13.84 -11.99 -6.45
C HIS A 48 -14.68 -12.02 -5.17
N ALA A 49 -15.38 -13.11 -4.88
CA ALA A 49 -16.22 -13.22 -3.68
C ALA A 49 -15.34 -13.25 -2.42
N LYS A 50 -14.22 -13.97 -2.45
CA LYS A 50 -13.24 -13.97 -1.35
C LYS A 50 -12.62 -12.59 -1.14
N LEU A 51 -12.22 -11.91 -2.22
CA LEU A 51 -11.70 -10.53 -2.15
C LEU A 51 -12.74 -9.54 -1.62
N ALA A 52 -14.00 -9.65 -2.05
CA ALA A 52 -15.08 -8.77 -1.62
C ALA A 52 -15.37 -8.92 -0.11
N GLU A 53 -15.25 -10.12 0.45
CA GLU A 53 -15.39 -10.36 1.89
C GLU A 53 -14.16 -9.86 2.67
N ALA A 54 -12.95 -10.12 2.17
CA ALA A 54 -11.72 -9.62 2.78
C ALA A 54 -11.67 -8.08 2.80
N CYS A 55 -12.17 -7.42 1.76
CA CYS A 55 -12.27 -5.97 1.65
C CYS A 55 -13.58 -5.40 2.22
N ARG A 56 -14.30 -6.13 3.08
CA ARG A 56 -15.50 -5.62 3.74
C ARG A 56 -15.14 -4.45 4.65
N VAL A 57 -15.97 -3.41 4.62
CA VAL A 57 -15.77 -2.22 5.47
C VAL A 57 -15.89 -2.63 6.94
N THR A 58 -14.76 -2.67 7.62
CA THR A 58 -14.63 -2.93 9.05
C THR A 58 -13.85 -1.79 9.71
N PRO A 59 -14.01 -1.57 11.04
CA PRO A 59 -13.20 -0.58 11.74
C PRO A 59 -11.69 -0.82 11.57
N THR A 60 -11.26 -2.08 11.58
CA THR A 60 -9.86 -2.46 11.34
C THR A 60 -9.39 -2.05 9.95
N MET A 61 -10.20 -2.26 8.91
CA MET A 61 -9.87 -1.83 7.55
C MET A 61 -9.74 -0.30 7.45
N ILE A 62 -10.65 0.45 8.09
CA ILE A 62 -10.60 1.92 8.11
C ILE A 62 -9.32 2.41 8.80
N VAL A 63 -8.99 1.84 9.96
CA VAL A 63 -7.74 2.18 10.69
C VAL A 63 -6.51 1.80 9.87
N SER A 64 -6.52 0.66 9.18
CA SER A 64 -5.43 0.25 8.30
C SER A 64 -5.25 1.21 7.12
N CYS A 65 -6.34 1.64 6.46
CA CYS A 65 -6.31 2.65 5.40
C CYS A 65 -5.76 3.98 5.93
N MET A 66 -6.19 4.40 7.12
CA MET A 66 -5.73 5.62 7.77
C MET A 66 -4.23 5.57 8.09
N LEU A 67 -3.76 4.47 8.68
CA LEU A 67 -2.33 4.28 8.97
C LEU A 67 -1.51 4.21 7.68
N GLY A 68 -2.00 3.53 6.64
CA GLY A 68 -1.35 3.49 5.34
C GLY A 68 -1.19 4.88 4.71
N ALA A 69 -2.25 5.68 4.72
CA ALA A 69 -2.21 7.06 4.23
C ALA A 69 -1.27 7.94 5.06
N LEU A 70 -1.25 7.76 6.39
CA LEU A 70 -0.34 8.47 7.29
C LEU A 70 1.12 8.10 7.01
N PHE A 71 1.44 6.81 6.94
CA PHE A 71 2.80 6.36 6.66
C PHE A 71 3.27 6.76 5.26
N HIS A 72 2.39 6.77 4.27
CA HIS A 72 2.69 7.29 2.94
C HIS A 72 3.19 8.74 3.02
N VAL A 73 2.45 9.63 3.71
CA VAL A 73 2.87 11.03 3.87
C VAL A 73 4.15 11.15 4.71
N LEU A 74 4.30 10.34 5.77
CA LEU A 74 5.51 10.37 6.60
C LEU A 74 6.78 9.99 5.83
N VAL A 75 6.70 9.01 4.93
CA VAL A 75 7.81 8.62 4.06
C VAL A 75 8.10 9.69 3.01
N ASP A 76 7.08 10.41 2.56
CA ASP A 76 7.19 11.50 1.59
C ASP A 76 7.88 12.75 2.18
N ILE A 77 7.68 13.08 3.47
CA ILE A 77 8.28 14.26 4.15
C ILE A 77 9.79 14.45 3.85
N PRO A 78 10.67 13.46 4.11
CA PRO A 78 12.10 13.65 3.92
C PRO A 78 12.53 13.84 2.46
N MET A 79 11.73 13.39 1.49
CA MET A 79 12.12 13.34 0.08
C MET A 79 11.55 14.46 -0.79
N HIS A 80 10.57 15.23 -0.30
CA HIS A 80 9.96 16.29 -1.09
C HIS A 80 10.54 17.68 -0.78
N PRO A 81 10.67 18.56 -1.79
CA PRO A 81 11.14 19.93 -1.61
C PRO A 81 10.06 20.84 -1.02
N PHE A 82 8.81 20.36 -0.95
CA PHE A 82 7.63 21.07 -0.47
C PHE A 82 6.76 20.05 0.26
N ASN A 83 6.31 20.35 1.48
CA ASN A 83 5.53 19.43 2.30
C ASN A 83 4.36 20.16 2.98
N PRO A 84 3.11 19.93 2.56
CA PRO A 84 1.94 20.57 3.12
C PRO A 84 1.40 19.86 4.38
N THR A 85 2.22 19.09 5.08
CA THR A 85 1.82 18.24 6.23
C THR A 85 1.09 19.04 7.31
N LEU A 86 1.56 20.25 7.59
CA LEU A 86 1.01 21.16 8.60
C LEU A 86 0.13 22.27 7.99
N TRP A 87 -0.32 22.13 6.75
CA TRP A 87 -1.28 23.06 6.16
C TRP A 87 -2.66 22.91 6.85
N PRO A 88 -3.40 23.99 7.14
CA PRO A 88 -3.18 25.39 6.74
C PRO A 88 -2.35 26.25 7.70
N TRP A 89 -1.77 25.66 8.76
CA TRP A 89 -1.06 26.42 9.79
C TRP A 89 0.34 26.86 9.39
N VAL A 90 1.06 26.04 8.61
CA VAL A 90 2.42 26.34 8.13
C VAL A 90 2.43 26.37 6.59
N PRO A 91 3.05 27.39 5.97
CA PRO A 91 3.25 27.42 4.54
C PRO A 91 4.05 26.20 4.04
N PRO A 92 3.56 25.45 3.03
CA PRO A 92 4.20 24.20 2.59
C PRO A 92 5.63 24.33 2.05
N ASN A 93 6.03 25.52 1.63
CA ASN A 93 7.37 25.85 1.14
C ASN A 93 8.41 26.05 2.26
N GLU A 94 7.97 26.15 3.51
CA GLU A 94 8.87 26.26 4.67
C GLU A 94 9.34 24.89 5.17
N ILE A 95 8.65 23.81 4.78
CA ILE A 95 8.96 22.45 5.19
C ILE A 95 9.67 21.73 4.03
N ILE A 96 10.99 21.86 4.00
CA ILE A 96 11.85 21.16 3.02
C ILE A 96 12.30 19.83 3.62
N GLY A 97 12.21 18.76 2.83
CA GLY A 97 12.65 17.43 3.24
C GLY A 97 14.12 17.39 3.64
N SER A 98 14.43 16.74 4.76
CA SER A 98 15.79 16.65 5.30
C SER A 98 16.76 15.95 4.34
N VAL A 99 16.30 14.95 3.59
CA VAL A 99 17.12 14.20 2.63
C VAL A 99 17.37 15.04 1.37
N VAL A 100 16.40 15.86 0.96
CA VAL A 100 16.57 16.84 -0.13
C VAL A 100 17.67 17.85 0.21
N LEU A 101 17.67 18.36 1.44
CA LEU A 101 18.70 19.30 1.91
C LEU A 101 20.08 18.63 1.96
N PHE A 102 20.15 17.38 2.43
CA PHE A 102 21.40 16.62 2.52
C PHE A 102 22.05 16.38 1.15
N PHE A 103 21.26 16.06 0.12
CA PHE A 103 21.76 15.82 -1.24
C PHE A 103 21.74 17.06 -2.14
N GLY A 104 21.40 18.23 -1.60
CA GLY A 104 21.10 19.44 -2.36
C GLY A 104 22.30 20.05 -3.07
N GLU A 105 23.53 19.99 -2.52
CA GLU A 105 24.74 20.60 -3.11
C GLU A 105 24.51 22.02 -3.70
N GLY A 106 23.64 22.84 -3.07
CA GLY A 106 23.28 24.19 -3.52
C GLY A 106 22.08 24.29 -4.49
N SER A 107 21.49 23.18 -4.93
CA SER A 107 20.28 23.11 -5.75
C SER A 107 19.23 22.15 -5.19
N ILE A 108 18.08 22.69 -4.81
CA ILE A 108 16.94 21.90 -4.29
C ILE A 108 16.48 20.86 -5.31
N LEU A 109 16.56 21.16 -6.61
CA LEU A 109 16.15 20.25 -7.68
C LEU A 109 17.08 19.02 -7.77
N VAL A 110 18.38 19.22 -7.58
CA VAL A 110 19.36 18.13 -7.58
C VAL A 110 19.16 17.25 -6.34
N GLY A 111 18.98 17.87 -5.18
CA GLY A 111 18.65 17.16 -3.94
C GLY A 111 17.38 16.33 -4.06
N PHE A 112 16.31 16.90 -4.63
CA PHE A 112 15.05 16.20 -4.87
C PHE A 112 15.24 14.99 -5.79
N THR A 113 15.92 15.17 -6.91
CA THR A 113 16.15 14.10 -7.89
C THR A 113 16.92 12.92 -7.26
N ARG A 114 17.96 13.22 -6.49
CA ARG A 114 18.79 12.22 -5.81
C ARG A 114 18.00 11.51 -4.70
N ALA A 115 17.29 12.27 -3.86
CA ALA A 115 16.44 11.72 -2.80
C ALA A 115 15.36 10.79 -3.39
N ASN A 116 14.62 11.25 -4.40
CA ASN A 116 13.59 10.46 -5.06
C ASN A 116 14.14 9.18 -5.69
N THR A 117 15.30 9.25 -6.33
CA THR A 117 15.96 8.08 -6.92
C THR A 117 16.37 7.07 -5.84
N LEU A 118 16.97 7.55 -4.74
CA LEU A 118 17.39 6.69 -3.64
C LEU A 118 16.21 5.92 -3.03
N PHE A 119 15.15 6.62 -2.67
CA PHE A 119 13.98 5.97 -2.07
C PHE A 119 13.25 5.05 -3.05
N SER A 120 13.17 5.42 -4.34
CA SER A 120 12.59 4.56 -5.37
C SER A 120 13.37 3.25 -5.52
N VAL A 121 14.70 3.31 -5.52
CA VAL A 121 15.56 2.12 -5.59
C VAL A 121 15.38 1.26 -4.34
N ILE A 122 15.38 1.86 -3.14
CA ILE A 122 15.20 1.11 -1.88
C ILE A 122 13.84 0.40 -1.87
N MET A 123 12.75 1.11 -2.17
CA MET A 123 11.40 0.54 -2.19
C MET A 123 11.26 -0.53 -3.27
N GLY A 124 11.84 -0.30 -4.45
CA GLY A 124 11.85 -1.30 -5.53
C GLY A 124 12.58 -2.58 -5.14
N VAL A 125 13.77 -2.47 -4.54
CA VAL A 125 14.55 -3.62 -4.07
C VAL A 125 13.81 -4.37 -2.97
N LEU A 126 13.25 -3.67 -1.98
CA LEU A 126 12.46 -4.30 -0.92
C LEU A 126 11.22 -5.02 -1.50
N GLY A 127 10.52 -4.39 -2.45
CA GLY A 127 9.37 -5.02 -3.12
C GLY A 127 9.76 -6.30 -3.86
N VAL A 128 10.87 -6.29 -4.59
CA VAL A 128 11.38 -7.49 -5.28
C VAL A 128 11.81 -8.56 -4.28
N LEU A 129 12.50 -8.19 -3.20
CA LEU A 129 12.92 -9.15 -2.16
C LEU A 129 11.72 -9.84 -1.51
N ILE A 130 10.68 -9.08 -1.16
CA ILE A 130 9.44 -9.64 -0.61
C ILE A 130 8.81 -10.62 -1.60
N LEU A 131 8.79 -10.28 -2.89
CA LEU A 131 8.23 -11.14 -3.93
C LEU A 131 9.05 -12.43 -4.14
N VAL A 132 10.38 -12.34 -4.12
CA VAL A 132 11.28 -13.49 -4.25
C VAL A 132 11.18 -14.42 -3.04
N VAL A 133 11.13 -13.87 -1.82
CA VAL A 133 11.02 -14.67 -0.59
C VAL A 133 9.70 -15.43 -0.51
N ASN A 134 8.62 -14.86 -1.05
CA ASN A 134 7.28 -15.44 -0.95
C ASN A 134 6.85 -16.25 -2.18
N ILE A 135 7.76 -16.54 -3.13
CA ILE A 135 7.42 -17.18 -4.41
C ILE A 135 6.86 -18.62 -4.22
N ASN A 136 5.54 -18.74 -4.22
CA ASN A 136 4.75 -19.95 -3.98
C ASN A 136 3.82 -20.22 -5.18
N LYS A 137 3.40 -21.47 -5.41
CA LYS A 137 2.34 -21.82 -6.38
C LYS A 137 1.00 -21.12 -6.10
N ASN A 138 0.73 -20.72 -4.85
CA ASN A 138 -0.44 -19.92 -4.42
C ASN A 138 -0.06 -18.46 -4.05
N LEU A 139 1.05 -17.94 -4.58
CA LEU A 139 1.59 -16.59 -4.28
C LEU A 139 0.51 -15.50 -4.27
N TRP A 140 -0.34 -15.48 -5.30
CA TRP A 140 -1.29 -14.39 -5.49
C TRP A 140 -2.43 -14.45 -4.48
N GLU A 141 -2.95 -15.63 -4.16
CA GLU A 141 -3.96 -15.76 -3.12
C GLU A 141 -3.39 -15.41 -1.74
N GLU A 142 -2.17 -15.84 -1.43
CA GLU A 142 -1.51 -15.57 -0.15
C GLU A 142 -1.16 -14.08 0.04
N ILE A 143 -0.63 -13.43 -1.01
CA ILE A 143 -0.29 -12.00 -0.97
C ILE A 143 -1.55 -11.12 -0.87
N TRP A 144 -2.60 -11.44 -1.62
CA TRP A 144 -3.77 -10.57 -1.72
C TRP A 144 -4.85 -10.85 -0.68
N LEU A 145 -5.00 -12.10 -0.22
CA LEU A 145 -5.99 -12.49 0.80
C LEU A 145 -5.37 -12.60 2.20
N GLY A 146 -4.03 -12.70 2.33
CA GLY A 146 -3.35 -12.85 3.62
C GLY A 146 -3.57 -14.20 4.31
N TYR A 147 -4.18 -15.17 3.63
CA TYR A 147 -4.37 -16.53 4.12
C TYR A 147 -3.39 -17.48 3.45
N SER A 148 -2.49 -18.08 4.23
CA SER A 148 -1.90 -19.35 3.87
C SER A 148 -3.01 -20.40 3.96
N THR A 149 -3.44 -20.97 2.84
CA THR A 149 -4.27 -22.18 2.88
C THR A 149 -3.49 -23.20 3.75
N PRO A 150 -4.09 -23.77 4.81
CA PRO A 150 -3.43 -24.87 5.53
C PRO A 150 -3.02 -25.89 4.49
N ARG A 151 -1.74 -26.28 4.46
CA ARG A 151 -1.29 -27.40 3.64
C ARG A 151 -2.25 -28.54 3.92
N ASP A 152 -2.84 -29.02 2.83
CA ASP A 152 -3.79 -30.10 2.78
C ASP A 152 -3.32 -31.24 3.70
N ASN A 153 -3.90 -31.34 4.91
CA ASN A 153 -3.81 -32.53 5.74
C ASN A 153 -4.77 -33.59 5.16
N GLN A 154 -4.71 -33.82 3.85
CA GLN A 154 -5.43 -34.89 3.16
C GLN A 154 -4.65 -36.22 3.14
N ASP A 155 -3.49 -36.28 3.79
CA ASP A 155 -2.74 -37.53 3.95
C ASP A 155 -3.11 -38.36 5.20
N LEU A 156 -4.19 -38.02 5.92
CA LEU A 156 -4.69 -38.83 7.05
C LEU A 156 -6.05 -39.49 6.82
N THR A 157 -6.62 -39.37 5.62
CA THR A 157 -7.84 -40.09 5.24
C THR A 157 -7.63 -40.89 3.97
N GLY A 158 -6.73 -41.87 4.04
CA GLY A 158 -6.53 -42.84 2.97
C GLY A 158 -6.16 -44.21 3.55
N THR A 159 -7.08 -45.17 3.40
CA THR A 159 -6.97 -46.62 3.68
C THR A 159 -7.21 -47.01 5.16
N ASN A 160 -8.27 -47.73 5.54
CA ASN A 160 -8.72 -49.00 4.98
C ASN A 160 -10.25 -49.16 4.93
N HIS A 161 -10.67 -49.67 3.77
CA HIS A 161 -11.96 -50.26 3.48
C HIS A 161 -11.94 -51.76 3.87
N SER A 162 -13.12 -52.31 4.20
CA SER A 162 -13.46 -53.75 4.29
C SER A 162 -13.05 -54.43 5.62
N SER A 163 -13.82 -55.32 6.25
CA SER A 163 -14.95 -56.15 5.81
C SER A 163 -15.83 -56.54 7.00
N ASN A 164 -17.08 -56.89 6.69
CA ASN A 164 -18.00 -57.71 7.47
C ASN A 164 -17.31 -58.86 8.23
N GLU A 165 -17.79 -59.19 9.42
CA GLU A 165 -18.40 -60.49 9.74
C GLU A 165 -18.93 -60.52 11.20
N ILE A 166 -20.25 -60.79 11.29
CA ILE A 166 -21.03 -61.51 12.32
C ILE A 166 -20.80 -61.16 13.80
#